data_AF-A0A5M9K5Z5-F1
#
_entry.id   AF-A0A5M9K5Z5-F1
#
_cell.length_a   1.000
_cell.length_b   1.000
_cell.length_c   1.000
_cell.angle_alpha   90.00
_cell.angle_beta   90.00
_cell.angle_gamma   90.00
#
_symmetry.space_group_name_H-M   'P 1'
#
loop_
_entity.id
_entity.type
_entity.pdbx_description
1 polymer ?
#
loop_
_entity_poly.entity_id
_entity_poly.type
_entity_poly.pdbx_seq_one_letter_code
_entity_poly.pdbx_strand_id
1 'polypeptide(L)'
;MASVQKVLDTLHIGGKAQAAPPKEPSSTELEQLKEKYTKAKQDQVFAFYDSLEVAEKASLYEQLSSFDPAYINKITDKALNPPKTQDAEETGLEPLPESATASILDSKAEDIEKWYESGLDLIAENKVAVVLMAGGQGTRLGSSAPKGCFNIGLPSEKSLFQIQAERIRRVQRLAHKKAGYAADKKVIVPCTLRNMITLA
;
A
#
# COMPACT_ATOMS: atom_id res chain seq x y z
N MET A 1 -15.05 16.13 -25.69
CA MET A 1 -14.49 17.07 -24.70
C MET A 1 -15.32 17.07 -23.39
N ALA A 2 -16.63 17.35 -23.42
CA ALA A 2 -17.45 17.44 -22.19
C ALA A 2 -17.59 16.13 -21.36
N SER A 3 -17.55 14.96 -22.01
CA SER A 3 -17.72 13.67 -21.31
C SER A 3 -16.49 13.23 -20.50
N VAL A 4 -15.30 13.66 -20.92
CA VAL A 4 -14.04 13.33 -20.21
C VAL A 4 -13.93 14.15 -18.93
N GLN A 5 -14.36 15.41 -18.99
CA GLN A 5 -14.39 16.30 -17.82
C GLN A 5 -15.31 15.76 -16.71
N LYS A 6 -16.52 15.30 -17.09
CA LYS A 6 -17.46 14.68 -16.14
C LYS A 6 -16.90 13.44 -15.44
N VAL A 7 -16.11 12.63 -16.14
CA VAL A 7 -15.48 11.43 -15.57
C VAL A 7 -14.33 11.81 -14.64
N LEU A 8 -13.54 12.83 -14.98
CA LEU A 8 -12.45 13.35 -14.13
C LEU A 8 -12.99 13.96 -12.83
N ASP A 9 -14.10 14.71 -12.91
CA ASP A 9 -14.75 15.33 -11.75
C ASP A 9 -15.38 14.28 -10.82
N THR A 10 -15.95 13.21 -11.37
CA THR A 10 -16.52 12.10 -10.58
C THR A 10 -15.44 11.26 -9.88
N LEU A 11 -14.21 11.24 -10.43
CA LEU A 11 -13.10 10.45 -9.92
C LEU A 11 -12.18 11.21 -8.96
N HIS A 12 -12.46 12.48 -8.64
CA HIS A 12 -11.58 13.34 -7.81
C HIS A 12 -10.14 13.42 -8.33
N ILE A 13 -9.94 13.22 -9.65
CA ILE A 13 -8.63 13.32 -10.29
C ILE A 13 -8.61 14.66 -11.05
N GLY A 14 -8.16 15.72 -10.36
CA GLY A 14 -7.88 17.03 -11.00
C GLY A 14 -8.73 18.21 -10.55
N GLY A 15 -9.64 18.04 -9.59
CA GLY A 15 -10.32 19.18 -8.96
C GLY A 15 -9.37 19.94 -8.05
N LYS A 16 -9.09 21.22 -8.35
CA LYS A 16 -8.76 22.18 -7.29
C LYS A 16 -9.97 22.17 -6.36
N ALA A 17 -9.90 21.38 -5.29
CA ALA A 17 -10.86 21.47 -4.22
C ALA A 17 -10.85 22.94 -3.79
N GLN A 18 -11.99 23.62 -3.96
CA GLN A 18 -12.29 24.79 -3.17
C GLN A 18 -12.51 24.28 -1.75
N ALA A 19 -11.41 23.90 -1.10
CA ALA A 19 -11.35 23.72 0.32
C ALA A 19 -11.75 25.07 0.93
N ALA A 20 -12.56 25.04 1.99
CA ALA A 20 -12.72 26.20 2.85
C ALA A 20 -11.31 26.78 3.12
N PRO A 21 -11.14 28.12 3.13
CA PRO A 21 -9.82 28.70 3.36
C PRO A 21 -9.22 28.06 4.61
N PRO A 22 -7.95 27.60 4.55
CA PRO A 22 -7.35 26.86 5.64
C PRO A 22 -7.50 27.66 6.93
N LYS A 23 -8.25 27.08 7.86
CA LYS A 23 -8.59 27.75 9.11
C LYS A 23 -7.45 27.51 10.08
N GLU A 24 -6.88 28.59 10.60
CA GLU A 24 -5.89 28.48 11.67
C GLU A 24 -6.51 27.72 12.85
N PRO A 25 -5.79 26.74 13.44
CA PRO A 25 -6.26 26.08 14.65
C PRO A 25 -6.45 27.12 15.76
N SER A 26 -7.43 26.89 16.65
CA SER A 26 -7.62 27.80 17.77
C SER A 26 -6.39 27.78 18.69
N SER A 27 -6.15 28.88 19.41
CA SER A 27 -5.00 28.98 20.33
C SER A 27 -4.99 27.86 21.36
N THR A 28 -6.16 27.48 21.87
CA THR A 28 -6.31 26.38 22.85
C THR A 28 -5.95 25.02 22.26
N GLU A 29 -6.38 24.71 21.04
CA GLU A 29 -6.05 23.45 20.36
C GLU A 29 -4.55 23.35 20.08
N LEU A 30 -3.93 24.47 19.68
CA LEU A 30 -2.50 24.53 19.44
C LEU A 30 -1.69 24.35 20.73
N GLU A 31 -2.11 24.98 21.83
CA GLU A 31 -1.45 24.84 23.14
C GLU A 31 -1.48 23.39 23.64
N GLN A 32 -2.63 22.72 23.52
CA GLN A 32 -2.75 21.30 23.89
C GLN A 32 -1.82 20.41 23.06
N LEU A 33 -1.73 20.67 21.75
CA LEU A 33 -0.84 19.91 20.87
C LEU A 33 0.64 20.17 21.19
N LYS A 34 1.02 21.44 21.42
CA LYS A 34 2.36 21.82 21.87
C LYS A 34 2.70 21.10 23.18
N GLU A 35 1.80 21.12 24.16
CA GLU A 35 2.01 20.44 25.44
C GLU A 35 2.21 18.92 25.28
N LYS A 36 1.42 18.26 24.42
CA LYS A 36 1.56 16.82 24.10
C LYS A 36 2.97 16.51 23.58
N TYR A 37 3.47 17.32 22.65
CA TYR A 37 4.79 17.15 22.05
C TYR A 37 5.92 17.52 23.00
N THR A 38 5.77 18.58 23.80
CA THR A 38 6.74 18.96 24.84
C THR A 38 6.86 17.88 25.92
N LYS A 39 5.76 17.28 26.37
CA LYS A 39 5.78 16.12 27.29
C LYS A 39 6.55 14.93 26.72
N ALA A 40 6.47 14.75 25.40
CA ALA A 40 7.23 13.74 24.67
C ALA A 40 8.67 14.17 24.30
N LYS A 41 9.13 15.36 24.72
CA LYS A 41 10.44 15.94 24.35
C LYS A 41 10.64 16.07 22.83
N GLN A 42 9.57 16.43 22.12
CA GLN A 42 9.53 16.63 20.67
C GLN A 42 9.07 18.06 20.32
N ASP A 43 9.37 19.04 21.18
CA ASP A 43 8.96 20.44 21.00
C ASP A 43 9.63 21.14 19.81
N GLN A 44 10.77 20.62 19.33
CA GLN A 44 11.51 21.19 18.21
C GLN A 44 10.70 21.24 16.90
N VAL A 45 9.65 20.43 16.76
CA VAL A 45 8.77 20.48 15.57
C VAL A 45 8.00 21.80 15.45
N PHE A 46 7.91 22.58 16.54
CA PHE A 46 7.26 23.90 16.57
C PHE A 46 8.23 25.08 16.45
N ALA A 47 9.54 24.84 16.27
CA ALA A 47 10.56 25.89 16.30
C ALA A 47 10.32 27.04 15.30
N PHE A 48 9.67 26.77 14.16
CA PHE A 48 9.39 27.74 13.11
C PHE A 48 7.89 28.06 12.95
N TYR A 49 7.04 27.61 13.89
CA TYR A 49 5.59 27.71 13.76
C TYR A 49 5.10 29.17 13.57
N ASP A 50 5.73 30.11 14.26
CA ASP A 50 5.31 31.51 14.24
C ASP A 50 5.70 32.24 12.95
N SER A 51 6.66 31.70 12.19
CA SER A 51 7.04 32.23 10.86
C SER A 51 6.24 31.65 9.70
N LEU A 52 5.35 30.68 9.95
CA LEU A 52 4.54 30.02 8.92
C LEU A 52 3.31 30.85 8.52
N GLU A 53 2.90 30.71 7.26
CA GLU A 53 1.62 31.23 6.79
C GLU A 53 0.44 30.45 7.38
N VAL A 54 -0.75 31.05 7.37
CA VAL A 54 -1.98 30.43 7.94
C VAL A 54 -2.27 29.04 7.34
N ALA A 55 -2.03 28.88 6.03
CA ALA A 55 -2.22 27.59 5.35
C ALA A 55 -1.23 26.52 5.84
N GLU A 56 0.03 26.91 6.03
CA GLU A 56 1.10 26.01 6.48
C GLU A 56 0.90 25.62 7.95
N LYS A 57 0.46 26.57 8.79
CA LYS A 57 0.09 26.31 10.19
C LYS A 57 -1.03 25.27 10.30
N ALA A 58 -2.10 25.42 9.51
CA ALA A 58 -3.20 24.47 9.48
C ALA A 58 -2.73 23.07 9.03
N SER A 59 -1.93 23.00 7.96
CA SER A 59 -1.40 21.73 7.47
C SER A 59 -0.49 21.03 8.48
N LEU A 60 0.39 21.78 9.16
CA LEU A 60 1.26 21.22 10.18
C LEU A 60 0.46 20.73 11.38
N TYR A 61 -0.54 21.49 11.82
CA TYR A 61 -1.42 21.10 12.91
C TYR A 61 -2.15 19.79 12.61
N GLU A 62 -2.78 19.67 11.43
CA GLU A 62 -3.46 18.43 11.01
C GLU A 62 -2.50 17.24 10.97
N GLN A 63 -1.31 17.44 10.40
CA GLN A 63 -0.30 16.39 10.32
C GLN A 63 0.16 15.93 11.72
N LEU A 64 0.52 16.86 12.60
CA LEU A 64 0.97 16.53 13.96
C LEU A 64 -0.16 15.93 14.81
N SER A 65 -1.40 16.33 14.57
CA SER A 65 -2.57 15.76 15.25
C SER A 65 -2.80 14.29 14.89
N SER A 66 -2.38 13.85 13.69
CA SER A 66 -2.47 12.45 13.26
C SER A 66 -1.45 11.52 13.95
N PHE A 67 -0.46 12.09 14.65
CA PHE A 67 0.60 11.32 15.30
C PHE A 67 0.45 11.28 16.83
N ASP A 68 0.89 10.16 17.40
CA ASP A 68 1.16 10.05 18.82
C ASP A 68 2.67 10.11 19.08
N PRO A 69 3.22 11.26 19.56
CA PRO A 69 4.65 11.40 19.78
C PRO A 69 5.19 10.45 20.86
N ALA A 70 4.36 10.05 21.84
CA ALA A 70 4.78 9.06 22.83
C ALA A 70 4.98 7.67 22.20
N TYR A 71 4.10 7.29 21.28
CA TYR A 71 4.23 6.05 20.52
C TYR A 71 5.42 6.08 19.55
N ILE A 72 5.66 7.20 18.87
CA ILE A 72 6.85 7.38 18.02
C ILE A 72 8.13 7.21 18.81
N ASN A 73 8.22 7.80 20.01
CA ASN A 73 9.38 7.64 20.89
C ASN A 73 9.58 6.17 21.27
N LYS A 74 8.49 5.44 21.58
CA LYS A 74 8.55 4.02 21.91
C LYS A 74 9.06 3.15 20.75
N ILE A 75 8.63 3.42 19.52
CA ILE A 75 9.14 2.70 18.34
C ILE A 75 10.61 3.04 18.11
N THR A 76 10.95 4.33 18.20
CA THR A 76 12.32 4.83 18.00
C THR A 76 13.28 4.22 19.02
N ASP A 77 12.90 4.18 20.30
CA ASP A 77 13.70 3.57 21.36
C ASP A 77 13.94 2.08 21.12
N LYS A 78 12.90 1.32 20.76
CA LYS A 78 13.05 -0.09 20.40
C LYS A 78 13.97 -0.32 19.20
N ALA A 79 13.96 0.59 18.23
CA ALA A 79 14.76 0.49 17.03
C ALA A 79 16.25 0.85 17.28
N LEU A 80 16.50 1.87 18.09
CA LEU A 80 17.86 2.34 18.42
C LEU A 80 18.51 1.55 19.55
N ASN A 81 17.70 1.10 20.52
CA ASN A 81 18.10 0.32 21.69
C ASN A 81 17.38 -1.04 21.67
N PRO A 82 17.63 -1.90 20.66
CA PRO A 82 17.00 -3.20 20.62
C PRO A 82 17.39 -3.98 21.88
N PRO A 83 16.45 -4.73 22.48
CA PRO A 83 16.77 -5.56 23.63
C PRO A 83 17.91 -6.50 23.26
N LYS A 84 18.96 -6.54 24.10
CA LYS A 84 20.00 -7.55 23.96
C LYS A 84 19.30 -8.90 24.06
N THR A 85 19.40 -9.71 23.01
CA THR A 85 18.97 -11.10 23.03
C THR A 85 19.76 -11.82 24.11
N GLN A 86 19.20 -11.88 25.32
CA GLN A 86 19.59 -12.86 26.32
C GLN A 86 19.11 -14.20 25.74
N ASP A 87 20.05 -15.09 25.49
CA ASP A 87 19.82 -16.43 24.95
C ASP A 87 19.33 -16.45 23.48
N ALA A 88 20.09 -15.79 22.59
CA ALA A 88 20.27 -16.41 21.29
C ALA A 88 21.17 -17.64 21.49
N GLU A 89 20.60 -18.74 22.01
CA GLU A 89 21.06 -20.06 21.59
C GLU A 89 21.25 -19.98 20.07
N GLU A 90 22.37 -20.46 19.54
CA GLU A 90 22.59 -20.50 18.09
C GLU A 90 21.39 -21.20 17.46
N THR A 91 20.40 -20.43 17.01
CA THR A 91 19.23 -20.98 16.33
C THR A 91 19.79 -21.48 15.02
N GLY A 92 20.04 -22.79 14.95
CA GLY A 92 20.55 -23.46 13.77
C GLY A 92 19.70 -23.04 12.58
N LEU A 93 20.33 -22.42 11.58
CA LEU A 93 19.66 -22.12 10.33
C LEU A 93 19.47 -23.44 9.59
N GLU A 94 18.31 -24.06 9.79
CA GLU A 94 17.94 -25.28 9.10
C GLU A 94 16.97 -24.97 7.94
N PRO A 95 17.05 -25.76 6.85
CA PRO A 95 16.07 -25.68 5.78
C PRO A 95 14.65 -25.97 6.29
N LEU A 96 13.65 -25.42 5.58
CA LEU A 96 12.27 -25.84 5.79
C LEU A 96 12.12 -27.34 5.48
N PRO A 97 11.27 -28.07 6.22
CA PRO A 97 11.05 -29.49 5.98
C PRO A 97 10.49 -29.72 4.57
N GLU A 98 10.83 -30.86 3.96
CA GLU A 98 10.38 -31.22 2.61
C GLU A 98 8.85 -31.23 2.46
N SER A 99 8.12 -31.53 3.54
CA SER A 99 6.65 -31.48 3.55
C SER A 99 6.06 -30.08 3.38
N ALA A 100 6.86 -29.03 3.57
CA ALA A 100 6.48 -27.63 3.40
C ALA A 100 7.11 -26.97 2.17
N THR A 101 7.82 -27.73 1.33
CA THR A 101 8.50 -27.22 0.13
C THR A 101 7.96 -27.88 -1.13
N ALA A 102 7.91 -27.10 -2.21
CA ALA A 102 7.55 -27.57 -3.55
C ALA A 102 8.31 -26.73 -4.58
N SER A 103 8.63 -27.32 -5.73
CA SER A 103 9.43 -26.69 -6.78
C SER A 103 8.79 -26.95 -8.14
N ILE A 104 8.63 -25.91 -8.95
CA ILE A 104 8.15 -26.08 -10.33
C ILE A 104 9.12 -26.91 -11.17
N LEU A 105 10.41 -26.97 -10.80
CA LEU A 105 11.44 -27.71 -11.54
C LEU A 105 11.55 -29.17 -11.09
N ASP A 106 11.37 -29.43 -9.80
CA ASP A 106 11.70 -30.73 -9.19
C ASP A 106 10.45 -31.55 -8.78
N SER A 107 9.29 -30.89 -8.66
CA SER A 107 8.03 -31.59 -8.37
C SER A 107 7.49 -32.32 -9.60
N LYS A 108 6.70 -33.37 -9.35
CA LYS A 108 6.08 -34.17 -10.42
C LYS A 108 5.12 -33.31 -11.23
N ALA A 109 5.10 -33.51 -12.55
CA ALA A 109 4.20 -32.78 -13.45
C ALA A 109 2.72 -32.92 -13.05
N GLU A 110 2.32 -34.11 -12.59
CA GLU A 110 0.96 -34.41 -12.11
C GLU A 110 0.55 -33.55 -10.91
N ASP A 111 1.48 -33.31 -9.97
CA ASP A 111 1.22 -32.46 -8.80
C ASP A 111 1.09 -30.99 -9.20
N ILE A 112 1.94 -30.52 -10.11
CA ILE A 112 1.90 -29.14 -10.63
C ILE A 112 0.57 -28.89 -11.36
N GLU A 113 0.15 -29.82 -12.21
CA GLU A 113 -1.12 -29.74 -12.92
C GLU A 113 -2.29 -29.75 -11.93
N LYS A 114 -2.28 -30.65 -10.95
CA LYS A 114 -3.29 -30.68 -9.88
C LYS A 114 -3.40 -29.36 -9.12
N TRP A 115 -2.27 -28.74 -8.76
CA TRP A 115 -2.28 -27.45 -8.07
C TRP A 115 -2.80 -26.32 -8.95
N TYR A 116 -2.40 -26.30 -10.22
CA TYR A 116 -2.89 -25.32 -11.20
C TYR A 116 -4.40 -25.41 -11.37
N GLU A 117 -4.91 -26.63 -11.56
CA GLU A 117 -6.33 -26.90 -11.71
C GLU A 117 -7.10 -26.49 -10.44
N SER A 118 -6.66 -26.93 -9.26
CA SER A 118 -7.28 -26.55 -7.99
C SER A 118 -7.30 -25.03 -7.76
N GLY A 119 -6.21 -24.33 -8.13
CA GLY A 119 -6.14 -22.88 -8.07
C GLY A 119 -7.19 -22.20 -8.97
N LEU A 120 -7.38 -22.69 -10.20
CA LEU A 120 -8.42 -22.17 -11.10
C LEU A 120 -9.83 -22.41 -10.56
N ASP A 121 -10.08 -23.53 -9.88
CA ASP A 121 -11.38 -23.81 -9.27
C ASP A 121 -11.69 -22.82 -8.14
N LEU A 122 -10.72 -22.56 -7.25
CA LEU A 122 -10.86 -21.56 -6.20
C LEU A 122 -11.11 -20.15 -6.77
N ILE A 123 -10.47 -19.82 -7.89
CA ILE A 123 -10.70 -18.55 -8.59
C ILE A 123 -12.11 -18.50 -9.16
N ALA A 124 -12.57 -19.57 -9.82
CA ALA A 124 -13.93 -19.66 -10.37
C ALA A 124 -14.99 -19.52 -9.27
N GLU A 125 -14.72 -20.05 -8.08
CA GLU A 125 -15.56 -19.94 -6.89
C GLU A 125 -15.47 -18.57 -6.19
N ASN A 126 -14.72 -17.61 -6.74
CA ASN A 126 -14.49 -16.28 -6.16
C ASN A 126 -13.87 -16.31 -4.75
N LYS A 127 -13.05 -17.31 -4.44
CA LYS A 127 -12.37 -17.48 -3.14
C LYS A 127 -10.98 -16.85 -3.07
N VAL A 128 -10.54 -16.17 -4.14
CA VAL A 128 -9.18 -15.63 -4.28
C VAL A 128 -9.22 -14.11 -4.44
N ALA A 129 -8.36 -13.41 -3.72
CA ALA A 129 -8.14 -11.97 -3.82
C ALA A 129 -6.64 -11.65 -3.91
N VAL A 130 -6.31 -10.48 -4.46
CA VAL A 130 -4.94 -9.99 -4.58
C VAL A 130 -4.76 -8.74 -3.73
N VAL A 131 -3.71 -8.72 -2.90
CA VAL A 131 -3.25 -7.53 -2.18
C VAL A 131 -1.96 -7.06 -2.84
N LEU A 132 -2.02 -5.92 -3.52
CA LEU A 132 -0.87 -5.33 -4.21
C LEU A 132 -0.23 -4.27 -3.33
N MET A 133 1.00 -4.52 -2.89
CA MET A 133 1.80 -3.56 -2.14
C MET A 133 2.47 -2.57 -3.09
N ALA A 134 1.91 -1.36 -3.19
CA ALA A 134 2.32 -0.35 -4.17
C ALA A 134 2.82 0.97 -3.55
N GLY A 135 3.14 0.98 -2.25
CA GLY A 135 3.53 2.20 -1.52
C GLY A 135 4.94 2.74 -1.81
N GLY A 136 5.73 2.07 -2.65
CA GLY A 136 7.08 2.53 -2.99
C GLY A 136 7.05 3.73 -3.92
N GLN A 137 7.71 4.83 -3.54
CA GLN A 137 7.94 5.96 -4.43
C GLN A 137 8.95 5.59 -5.53
N GLY A 138 8.69 6.01 -6.77
CA GLY A 138 9.49 5.71 -7.97
C GLY A 138 10.81 6.48 -8.07
N THR A 139 11.29 7.10 -7.00
CA THR A 139 12.41 8.05 -7.03
C THR A 139 13.72 7.43 -7.53
N ARG A 140 13.99 6.17 -7.20
CA ARG A 140 15.15 5.41 -7.75
C ARG A 140 15.05 5.12 -9.25
N LEU A 141 13.86 5.23 -9.83
CA LEU A 141 13.61 5.04 -11.26
C LEU A 141 13.52 6.39 -12.01
N GLY A 142 13.84 7.52 -11.35
CA GLY A 142 13.76 8.85 -11.95
C GLY A 142 12.33 9.31 -12.24
N SER A 143 11.33 8.73 -11.58
CA SER A 143 9.92 9.10 -11.74
C SER A 143 9.33 9.64 -10.44
N SER A 144 8.59 10.74 -10.54
CA SER A 144 7.77 11.30 -9.46
C SER A 144 6.43 10.57 -9.30
N ALA A 145 6.06 9.72 -10.25
CA ALA A 145 4.84 8.92 -10.20
C ALA A 145 5.02 7.65 -9.34
N PRO A 146 3.92 7.03 -8.85
CA PRO A 146 3.99 5.72 -8.21
C PRO A 146 4.69 4.69 -9.10
N LYS A 147 5.49 3.80 -8.51
CA LYS A 147 6.31 2.83 -9.26
C LYS A 147 5.50 1.99 -10.26
N GLY A 148 4.26 1.66 -9.93
CA GLY A 148 3.40 0.86 -10.82
C GLY A 148 2.97 1.58 -12.10
N CYS A 149 3.04 2.91 -12.15
CA CYS A 149 2.79 3.70 -13.36
C CYS A 149 3.99 3.77 -14.30
N PHE A 150 5.13 3.20 -13.91
CA PHE A 150 6.35 3.24 -14.71
C PHE A 150 6.19 2.44 -15.99
N ASN A 151 6.58 3.05 -17.13
CA ASN A 151 6.68 2.38 -18.42
C ASN A 151 8.13 1.93 -18.61
N ILE A 152 8.34 0.62 -18.74
CA ILE A 152 9.66 0.01 -18.92
C ILE A 152 10.14 0.00 -20.39
N GLY A 153 9.41 0.63 -21.31
CA GLY A 153 9.78 0.72 -22.72
C GLY A 153 9.41 -0.52 -23.55
N LEU A 154 8.35 -1.25 -23.18
CA LEU A 154 7.82 -2.31 -24.04
C LEU A 154 7.22 -1.68 -25.32
N PRO A 155 7.18 -2.40 -26.47
CA PRO A 155 6.52 -1.91 -27.69
C PRO A 155 5.04 -1.55 -27.52
N SER A 156 4.40 -2.07 -26.47
CA SER A 156 3.01 -1.76 -26.13
C SER A 156 2.85 -0.53 -25.21
N GLU A 157 3.96 0.00 -24.69
CA GLU A 157 4.05 1.17 -23.79
C GLU A 157 3.24 1.05 -22.49
N LYS A 158 2.84 -0.18 -22.13
CA LYS A 158 2.02 -0.44 -20.96
C LYS A 158 2.78 -0.21 -19.66
N SER A 159 2.10 0.39 -18.69
CA SER A 159 2.60 0.48 -17.31
C SER A 159 2.58 -0.89 -16.61
N LEU A 160 3.37 -1.02 -15.54
CA LEU A 160 3.38 -2.24 -14.71
C LEU A 160 1.99 -2.58 -14.15
N PHE A 161 1.21 -1.58 -13.72
CA PHE A 161 -0.16 -1.79 -13.25
C PHE A 161 -1.06 -2.35 -14.35
N GLN A 162 -0.96 -1.84 -15.58
CA GLN A 162 -1.75 -2.35 -16.69
C GLN A 162 -1.41 -3.81 -16.99
N ILE A 163 -0.12 -4.16 -17.02
CA ILE A 163 0.32 -5.54 -17.25
C ILE A 163 -0.23 -6.49 -16.18
N GLN A 164 -0.19 -6.09 -14.90
CA GLN A 164 -0.72 -6.89 -13.80
C GLN A 164 -2.25 -7.02 -13.88
N ALA A 165 -2.97 -5.95 -14.18
CA ALA A 165 -4.42 -5.96 -14.35
C ALA A 165 -4.86 -6.88 -15.50
N GLU A 166 -4.13 -6.85 -16.63
CA GLU A 166 -4.39 -7.73 -17.77
C GLU A 166 -4.15 -9.21 -17.44
N ARG A 167 -3.13 -9.51 -16.62
CA ARG A 167 -2.90 -10.89 -16.12
C ARG A 167 -4.05 -11.37 -15.24
N ILE A 168 -4.51 -10.55 -14.29
CA ILE A 168 -5.68 -10.88 -13.44
C ILE A 168 -6.91 -11.14 -14.31
N ARG A 169 -7.18 -10.27 -15.28
CA ARG A 169 -8.29 -10.43 -16.23
C ARG A 169 -8.16 -11.69 -17.07
N ARG A 170 -6.94 -12.06 -17.47
CA ARG A 170 -6.69 -13.30 -18.23
C ARG A 170 -6.99 -14.54 -17.37
N VAL A 171 -6.54 -14.56 -16.12
CA VAL A 171 -6.78 -15.68 -15.20
C VAL A 171 -8.27 -15.84 -14.89
N GLN A 172 -9.00 -14.74 -14.65
CA GLN A 172 -10.47 -14.78 -14.50
C GLN A 172 -11.16 -15.45 -15.70
N ARG A 173 -10.74 -15.14 -16.93
CA ARG A 173 -11.28 -15.77 -18.15
C ARG A 173 -10.93 -17.25 -18.25
N LEU A 174 -9.72 -17.65 -17.85
CA LEU A 174 -9.30 -19.05 -17.86
C LEU A 174 -10.12 -19.87 -16.85
N ALA A 175 -10.28 -19.35 -15.63
CA ALA A 175 -11.10 -19.97 -14.59
C ALA A 175 -12.57 -20.07 -15.00
N HIS A 176 -13.14 -19.01 -15.58
CA HIS A 176 -14.52 -19.03 -16.11
C HIS A 176 -14.71 -20.10 -17.19
N LYS A 177 -13.79 -20.18 -18.15
CA LYS A 177 -13.83 -21.19 -19.22
C LYS A 177 -13.70 -22.61 -18.66
N LYS A 178 -12.78 -22.83 -17.72
CA LYS A 178 -12.57 -24.15 -17.10
C LYS A 178 -13.82 -24.62 -16.37
N ALA A 179 -14.43 -23.75 -15.56
CA ALA A 179 -15.60 -24.09 -14.77
C ALA A 179 -16.89 -24.29 -15.60
N GLY A 180 -16.84 -24.08 -16.92
CA GLY A 180 -17.99 -24.26 -17.82
C GLY A 180 -19.15 -23.32 -17.51
N TYR A 181 -18.86 -22.17 -16.88
CA TYR A 181 -19.90 -21.25 -16.44
C TYR A 181 -20.57 -20.56 -17.63
N ALA A 182 -21.89 -20.35 -17.51
CA ALA A 182 -22.62 -19.52 -18.45
C ALA A 182 -22.07 -18.07 -18.42
N ALA A 183 -22.28 -17.34 -19.52
CA ALA A 183 -21.68 -16.02 -19.74
C ALA A 183 -22.10 -14.97 -18.70
N ASP A 184 -23.21 -15.20 -18.00
CA ASP A 184 -23.78 -14.35 -16.95
C ASP A 184 -23.08 -14.52 -15.59
N LYS A 185 -22.53 -15.70 -15.29
CA LYS A 185 -21.82 -15.95 -14.03
C LYS A 185 -20.44 -15.30 -14.07
N LYS A 186 -20.25 -14.28 -13.22
CA LYS A 186 -19.01 -13.51 -13.14
C LYS A 186 -17.97 -14.21 -12.24
N VAL A 187 -16.79 -14.42 -12.79
CA VAL A 187 -15.58 -14.78 -12.05
C VAL A 187 -14.77 -13.51 -11.80
N ILE A 188 -14.60 -13.15 -10.54
CA ILE A 188 -13.95 -11.90 -10.12
C ILE A 188 -12.87 -12.22 -9.11
N VAL A 189 -11.68 -11.73 -9.41
CA VAL A 189 -10.54 -11.66 -8.48
C VAL A 189 -10.39 -10.20 -8.09
N PRO A 190 -10.87 -9.79 -6.90
CA PRO A 190 -10.69 -8.42 -6.44
C PRO A 190 -9.20 -8.15 -6.20
N CYS A 191 -8.77 -6.93 -6.53
CA CYS A 191 -7.40 -6.47 -6.30
C CYS A 191 -7.45 -5.16 -5.52
N THR A 192 -6.79 -5.13 -4.37
CA THR A 192 -6.70 -3.93 -3.53
C THR A 192 -5.27 -3.42 -3.52
N LEU A 193 -5.12 -2.14 -3.85
CA LEU A 193 -3.86 -1.41 -3.72
C LEU A 193 -3.71 -0.92 -2.28
N ARG A 194 -2.64 -1.34 -1.59
CA ARG A 194 -2.29 -0.84 -0.26
C ARG A 194 -0.97 -0.06 -0.32
N ASN A 195 -0.97 1.13 0.27
CA ASN A 195 0.26 1.84 0.61
C ASN A 195 0.79 1.29 1.93
N MET A 196 2.07 0.91 1.96
CA MET A 196 2.72 0.33 3.14
C MET A 196 2.73 1.28 4.35
N ILE A 197 2.56 2.59 4.13
CA ILE A 197 2.59 3.62 5.17
C ILE A 197 1.36 3.54 6.11
N THR A 198 0.27 2.87 5.71
CA THR A 198 -0.98 2.83 6.50
C THR A 198 -1.22 1.51 7.26
N LEU A 199 -0.20 0.64 7.33
CA LEU A 199 -0.30 -0.71 7.91
C LEU A 199 0.53 -0.92 9.19
N ALA A 200 1.10 0.15 9.75
CA ALA A 200 1.80 0.15 11.03
C ALA A 200 0.99 0.88 12.10
#